data_AF-A0AAX6SJT7-F1
#
_entry.id   AF-A0AAX6SJT7-F1
#
_cell.length_a   1.000
_cell.length_b   1.000
_cell.length_c   1.000
_cell.angle_alpha   90.00
_cell.angle_beta   90.00
_cell.angle_gamma   90.00
#
_symmetry.space_group_name_H-M   'P 1'
#
loop_
_entity.id
_entity.type
_entity.pdbx_description
1 polymer ?
#
loop_
_entity_poly.entity_id
_entity_poly.type
_entity_poly.pdbx_seq_one_letter_code
_entity_poly.pdbx_strand_id
1 'polypeptide(L)'
;MLRNTWVNTMYITNDIIEVQEIQYGNFNVNISFFTSPSFLYPVTHSPYYVDLDQNLHVQAEILHSDASLALFVDTCVASPYPSDSSSLTYDLIRRGCIRDETFQVYSQPSLRIVQMKFKSFHFLNRFPSVYLQCKLVVCRVYDYSSRCYRGCVVRSKRDVGPYQEKVDVILRPIQQQIPPEEKRSLGRSPSDDPAAR
;
A
#
# COMPACT_ATOMS: atom_id res chain seq x y z
N MET A 1 6.64 -34.96 -1.42
CA MET A 1 6.09 -33.98 -0.45
C MET A 1 7.03 -32.78 -0.44
N LEU A 2 6.73 -31.74 -1.23
CA LEU A 2 7.57 -30.53 -1.28
C LEU A 2 6.95 -29.51 -0.33
N ARG A 3 7.70 -29.15 0.73
CA ARG A 3 7.29 -28.23 1.77
C ARG A 3 7.05 -26.85 1.18
N ASN A 4 5.78 -26.45 1.18
CA ASN A 4 5.33 -25.08 1.06
C ASN A 4 5.99 -24.27 2.20
N THR A 5 6.98 -23.44 1.90
CA THR A 5 7.42 -22.39 2.83
C THR A 5 6.57 -21.15 2.61
N TRP A 6 5.33 -21.23 3.12
CA TRP A 6 4.49 -20.07 3.41
C TRP A 6 4.77 -19.68 4.85
N VAL A 7 5.55 -18.63 5.06
CA VAL A 7 5.99 -18.08 6.36
C VAL A 7 6.34 -16.61 6.03
N ASN A 8 5.78 -15.53 6.57
CA ASN A 8 4.98 -15.30 7.77
C ASN A 8 4.06 -14.05 7.58
N THR A 9 2.84 -14.21 8.06
CA THR A 9 1.95 -13.26 8.74
C THR A 9 1.89 -11.77 8.34
N MET A 10 0.71 -11.44 7.83
CA MET A 10 -0.03 -10.18 7.82
C MET A 10 -0.07 -9.46 9.18
N TYR A 11 0.36 -8.20 9.26
CA TYR A 11 0.12 -7.36 10.44
C TYR A 11 -0.40 -5.98 10.08
N ILE A 12 -1.41 -5.55 10.83
CA ILE A 12 -2.07 -4.25 10.78
C ILE A 12 -1.46 -3.37 11.89
N THR A 13 -0.95 -2.21 11.47
CA THR A 13 -0.45 -1.02 12.22
C THR A 13 1.02 -0.98 12.64
N ASN A 14 1.55 0.26 12.56
CA ASN A 14 2.77 0.82 13.15
C ASN A 14 3.83 -0.20 13.57
N ASP A 15 4.75 -0.57 12.68
CA ASP A 15 6.18 -0.61 12.99
C ASP A 15 7.01 -1.03 11.77
N ILE A 16 8.24 -0.55 11.81
CA ILE A 16 9.37 -0.87 10.95
C ILE A 16 9.39 -2.38 10.65
N ILE A 17 9.20 -2.79 9.39
CA ILE A 17 9.20 -4.20 9.02
C ILE A 17 10.65 -4.66 8.99
N GLU A 18 11.06 -5.47 9.98
CA GLU A 18 12.37 -6.12 9.96
C GLU A 18 12.38 -7.25 8.93
N VAL A 19 13.16 -7.08 7.86
CA VAL A 19 13.35 -8.10 6.84
C VAL A 19 14.74 -8.68 7.04
N GLN A 20 14.77 -9.94 7.49
CA GLN A 20 16.01 -10.70 7.66
C GLN A 20 16.28 -11.50 6.38
N GLU A 21 17.21 -11.01 5.55
CA GLU A 21 17.59 -11.68 4.32
C GLU A 21 19.09 -12.06 4.34
N ILE A 22 19.37 -13.34 4.12
CA ILE A 22 20.70 -13.95 4.29
C ILE A 22 21.73 -13.37 3.29
N GLN A 23 21.29 -12.70 2.20
CA GLN A 23 22.12 -12.28 1.06
C GLN A 23 22.37 -10.75 0.99
N TYR A 24 21.53 -9.92 1.58
CA TYR A 24 21.58 -8.45 1.61
C TYR A 24 21.73 -7.89 3.03
N GLY A 25 21.75 -8.76 4.05
CA GLY A 25 21.81 -8.39 5.46
C GLY A 25 20.44 -8.07 6.04
N ASN A 26 20.43 -7.52 7.25
CA ASN A 26 19.20 -7.04 7.86
C ASN A 26 18.91 -5.64 7.29
N PHE A 27 17.69 -5.44 6.81
CA PHE A 27 17.18 -4.13 6.48
C PHE A 27 15.73 -4.03 6.90
N ASN A 28 15.28 -2.81 7.12
CA ASN A 28 13.90 -2.60 7.48
C ASN A 28 13.17 -1.83 6.41
N VAL A 29 11.89 -2.12 6.19
CA VAL A 29 11.05 -1.34 5.27
C VAL A 29 9.93 -0.69 6.07
N ASN A 30 9.82 0.62 5.95
CA ASN A 30 8.68 1.36 6.48
C ASN A 30 7.81 1.83 5.31
N ILE A 31 6.49 1.76 5.47
CA ILE A 31 5.53 2.34 4.53
C ILE A 31 4.44 3.09 5.30
N SER A 32 4.11 4.29 4.87
CA SER A 32 3.16 5.15 5.58
C SER A 32 2.41 6.08 4.63
N PHE A 33 1.17 6.41 5.01
CA PHE A 33 0.45 7.52 4.41
C PHE A 33 1.00 8.85 4.90
N PHE A 34 0.96 9.87 4.06
CA PHE A 34 1.34 11.23 4.37
C PHE A 34 0.20 12.17 4.02
N THR A 35 0.07 13.26 4.78
CA THR A 35 -1.03 14.20 4.62
C THR A 35 -0.94 15.04 3.35
N SER A 36 0.23 15.12 2.72
CA SER A 36 0.48 16.00 1.57
C SER A 36 1.70 15.54 0.75
N PRO A 37 1.92 16.07 -0.47
CA PRO A 37 3.03 15.68 -1.34
C PRO A 37 4.40 16.18 -0.85
N SER A 38 4.49 16.90 0.27
CA SER A 38 5.76 17.26 0.90
C SER A 38 6.37 16.11 1.70
N PHE A 39 5.59 15.07 2.01
CA PHE A 39 6.01 13.92 2.82
C PHE A 39 6.60 14.29 4.20
N LEU A 40 6.18 15.41 4.77
CA LEU A 40 6.65 15.87 6.09
C LEU A 40 5.89 15.26 7.26
N TYR A 41 4.58 15.06 7.10
CA TYR A 41 3.69 14.64 8.19
C TYR A 41 3.06 13.29 7.87
N PRO A 42 3.54 12.19 8.48
CA PRO A 42 2.91 10.89 8.33
C PRO A 42 1.55 10.90 9.01
N VAL A 43 0.57 10.23 8.40
CA VAL A 43 -0.71 9.96 9.03
C VAL A 43 -0.48 8.93 10.12
N THR A 44 -0.87 9.24 11.36
CA THR A 44 -0.68 8.34 12.51
C THR A 44 -1.97 7.70 13.00
N HIS A 45 -3.12 8.29 12.70
CA HIS A 45 -4.44 7.80 13.09
C HIS A 45 -4.91 6.64 12.19
N SER A 46 -5.74 5.76 12.75
CA SER A 46 -6.39 4.66 12.05
C SER A 46 -7.86 4.58 12.46
N PRO A 47 -8.83 4.49 11.53
CA PRO A 47 -8.67 4.50 10.07
C PRO A 47 -8.20 5.88 9.54
N TYR A 48 -7.66 5.90 8.33
CA TYR A 48 -7.35 7.16 7.63
C TYR A 48 -8.63 7.67 6.94
N TYR A 49 -9.27 8.69 7.52
CA TYR A 49 -10.45 9.33 6.92
C TYR A 49 -10.05 10.25 5.78
N VAL A 50 -10.71 10.11 4.64
CA VAL A 50 -10.40 10.84 3.40
C VAL A 50 -11.68 11.24 2.69
N ASP A 51 -11.65 12.37 1.99
CA ASP A 51 -12.73 12.77 1.10
C ASP A 51 -12.72 11.92 -0.18
N LEU A 52 -13.86 11.86 -0.87
CA LEU A 52 -13.91 11.34 -2.24
C LEU A 52 -13.04 12.22 -3.14
N ASP A 53 -12.36 11.58 -4.10
CA ASP A 53 -11.45 12.24 -5.05
C ASP A 53 -10.19 12.86 -4.42
N GLN A 54 -9.97 12.68 -3.12
CA GLN A 54 -8.75 13.11 -2.44
C GLN A 54 -7.53 12.33 -2.93
N ASN A 55 -6.44 13.05 -3.22
CA ASN A 55 -5.13 12.43 -3.45
C ASN A 55 -4.58 11.88 -2.13
N LEU A 56 -4.24 10.60 -2.13
CA LEU A 56 -3.56 9.93 -1.04
C LEU A 56 -2.08 9.83 -1.37
N HIS A 57 -1.23 10.19 -0.42
CA HIS A 57 0.23 10.16 -0.59
C HIS A 57 0.80 9.05 0.27
N VAL A 58 1.65 8.20 -0.32
CA VAL A 58 2.30 7.08 0.37
C VAL A 58 3.79 7.14 0.11
N GLN A 59 4.59 6.97 1.15
CA GLN A 59 6.02 6.75 1.03
C GLN A 59 6.36 5.38 1.61
N ALA A 60 7.20 4.64 0.89
CA ALA A 60 7.94 3.52 1.43
C ALA A 60 9.44 3.80 1.40
N GLU A 61 10.16 3.33 2.40
CA GLU A 61 11.58 3.61 2.61
C GLU A 61 12.29 2.40 3.21
N ILE A 62 13.48 2.10 2.69
CA ILE A 62 14.43 1.17 3.30
C ILE A 62 15.20 1.90 4.40
N LEU A 63 14.99 1.47 5.64
CA LEU A 63 15.72 1.88 6.83
C LEU A 63 16.84 0.89 7.14
N HIS A 64 17.91 1.36 7.78
CA HIS A 64 19.00 0.55 8.35
C HIS A 64 19.56 -0.52 7.41
N SER A 65 20.41 -0.14 6.44
CA SER A 65 21.05 -1.10 5.54
C SER A 65 22.47 -0.67 5.16
N ASP A 66 23.43 -1.54 5.42
CA ASP A 66 24.83 -1.36 5.02
C ASP A 66 25.07 -1.61 3.52
N ALA A 67 24.10 -2.23 2.84
CA ALA A 67 24.16 -2.52 1.41
C ALA A 67 23.57 -1.38 0.57
N SER A 68 24.08 -1.17 -0.64
CA SER A 68 23.47 -0.28 -1.63
C SER A 68 22.23 -0.95 -2.24
N LEU A 69 21.06 -0.60 -1.72
CA LEU A 69 19.76 -1.16 -2.12
C LEU A 69 18.86 -0.11 -2.79
N ALA A 70 17.98 -0.61 -3.66
CA ALA A 70 16.93 0.14 -4.32
C ALA A 70 15.56 -0.48 -3.98
N LEU A 71 14.55 0.38 -3.81
CA LEU A 71 13.17 0.01 -3.51
C LEU A 71 12.27 0.21 -4.73
N PHE A 72 11.44 -0.79 -5.02
CA PHE A 72 10.52 -0.79 -6.14
C PHE A 72 9.13 -1.23 -5.72
N VAL A 73 8.08 -0.53 -6.18
CA VAL A 73 6.69 -0.94 -5.97
C VAL A 73 6.28 -1.89 -7.09
N ASP A 74 6.14 -3.18 -6.77
CA ASP A 74 5.71 -4.17 -7.76
C ASP A 74 4.18 -4.20 -7.90
N THR A 75 3.47 -4.29 -6.80
CA THR A 75 2.01 -4.42 -6.83
C THR A 75 1.41 -3.63 -5.66
N CYS A 76 0.36 -2.86 -5.89
CA CYS A 76 -0.48 -2.30 -4.82
C CYS A 76 -1.95 -2.47 -5.19
N VAL A 77 -2.73 -2.95 -4.23
CA VAL A 77 -4.12 -3.35 -4.39
C VAL A 77 -4.92 -2.81 -3.21
N ALA A 78 -6.06 -2.19 -3.50
CA ALA A 78 -7.05 -1.85 -2.48
C ALA A 78 -8.07 -3.00 -2.34
N SER A 79 -8.35 -3.41 -1.11
CA SER A 79 -9.25 -4.51 -0.80
C SER A 79 -10.04 -4.23 0.48
N PRO A 80 -11.35 -4.54 0.55
CA PRO A 80 -12.11 -4.43 1.81
C PRO A 80 -11.63 -5.41 2.88
N TYR A 81 -10.87 -6.45 2.51
CA TYR A 81 -10.35 -7.47 3.41
C TYR A 81 -8.81 -7.40 3.48
N PRO A 82 -8.22 -7.57 4.67
CA PRO A 82 -6.77 -7.48 4.86
C PRO A 82 -6.01 -8.71 4.34
N SER A 83 -6.64 -9.88 4.18
CA SER A 83 -5.99 -11.09 3.65
C SER A 83 -6.42 -11.42 2.21
N ASP A 84 -5.42 -11.71 1.37
CA ASP A 84 -5.55 -11.99 -0.05
C ASP A 84 -6.31 -13.31 -0.33
N SER A 85 -7.46 -13.20 -1.00
CA SER A 85 -8.18 -14.26 -1.76
C SER A 85 -9.56 -13.79 -2.24
N SER A 86 -9.97 -12.55 -1.94
CA SER A 86 -11.24 -12.03 -2.46
C SER A 86 -11.12 -11.66 -3.95
N SER A 87 -12.17 -11.91 -4.72
CA SER A 87 -12.31 -11.41 -6.10
C SER A 87 -12.60 -9.90 -6.16
N LEU A 88 -12.73 -9.24 -5.00
CA LEU A 88 -13.17 -7.86 -4.85
C LEU A 88 -11.98 -6.94 -4.56
N THR A 89 -11.00 -6.97 -5.45
CA THR A 89 -9.80 -6.14 -5.36
C THR A 89 -9.80 -5.03 -6.40
N TYR A 90 -9.11 -3.93 -6.10
CA TYR A 90 -8.88 -2.83 -7.01
C TYR A 90 -7.36 -2.62 -7.19
N ASP A 91 -6.86 -2.97 -8.38
CA ASP A 91 -5.43 -2.91 -8.68
C ASP A 91 -5.03 -1.45 -9.00
N LEU A 92 -4.13 -0.87 -8.20
CA LEU A 92 -3.52 0.44 -8.51
C LEU A 92 -2.33 0.28 -9.46
N ILE A 93 -1.47 -0.68 -9.12
CA ILE A 93 -0.31 -1.10 -9.90
C ILE A 93 -0.16 -2.60 -9.72
N ARG A 94 0.22 -3.31 -10.77
CA ARG A 94 0.42 -4.76 -10.72
C ARG A 94 1.59 -5.18 -11.58
N ARG A 95 2.56 -5.88 -10.97
CA ARG A 95 3.83 -6.29 -11.60
C ARG A 95 4.58 -5.11 -12.24
N GLY A 96 4.56 -3.96 -11.60
CA GLY A 96 5.18 -2.72 -12.07
C GLY A 96 4.38 -1.99 -13.14
N CYS A 97 3.23 -2.52 -13.56
CA CYS A 97 2.38 -1.91 -14.58
C CYS A 97 1.24 -1.15 -13.91
N ILE A 98 1.17 0.15 -14.17
CA ILE A 98 0.10 1.02 -13.67
C ILE A 98 -1.24 0.53 -14.21
N ARG A 99 -2.24 0.40 -13.32
CA ARG A 99 -3.60 -0.06 -13.63
C ARG A 99 -4.64 1.01 -13.36
N ASP A 100 -4.39 1.86 -12.38
CA ASP A 100 -5.18 3.04 -12.07
C ASP A 100 -4.56 4.29 -12.70
N GLU A 101 -5.35 5.08 -13.43
CA GLU A 101 -4.87 6.27 -14.16
C GLU A 101 -4.43 7.43 -13.25
N THR A 102 -4.91 7.44 -12.00
CA THR A 102 -4.56 8.42 -10.99
C THR A 102 -3.30 8.03 -10.21
N PHE A 103 -2.88 6.75 -10.31
CA PHE A 103 -1.67 6.27 -9.68
C PHE A 103 -0.42 6.84 -10.35
N GLN A 104 0.44 7.47 -9.56
CA GLN A 104 1.69 8.06 -10.03
C GLN A 104 2.79 7.85 -8.98
N VAL A 105 3.98 7.49 -9.44
CA VAL A 105 5.20 7.49 -8.62
C VAL A 105 5.88 8.85 -8.80
N TYR A 106 6.22 9.51 -7.70
CA TYR A 106 6.95 10.78 -7.72
C TYR A 106 8.42 10.57 -8.11
N SER A 107 9.08 11.66 -8.49
CA SER A 107 10.54 11.65 -8.65
C SER A 107 11.19 11.27 -7.31
N GLN A 108 11.88 10.13 -7.29
CA GLN A 108 12.42 9.57 -6.07
C GLN A 108 13.62 10.41 -5.59
N PRO A 109 13.64 10.88 -4.33
CA PRO A 109 14.78 11.64 -3.79
C PRO A 109 16.02 10.75 -3.59
N SER A 110 15.82 9.44 -3.47
CA SER A 110 16.86 8.43 -3.28
C SER A 110 16.34 7.08 -3.79
N LEU A 111 17.24 6.18 -4.21
CA LEU A 111 16.88 4.83 -4.63
C LEU A 111 16.24 3.99 -3.51
N ARG A 112 16.46 4.36 -2.24
CA ARG A 112 15.88 3.69 -1.06
C ARG A 112 14.44 4.13 -0.76
N ILE A 113 13.99 5.22 -1.36
CA ILE A 113 12.69 5.84 -1.08
C ILE A 113 11.83 5.76 -2.33
N VAL A 114 10.59 5.30 -2.17
CA VAL A 114 9.56 5.40 -3.20
C VAL A 114 8.38 6.17 -2.66
N GLN A 115 8.02 7.23 -3.37
CA GLN A 115 6.89 8.09 -3.07
C GLN A 115 5.87 7.93 -4.17
N MET A 116 4.61 7.72 -3.81
CA MET A 116 3.52 7.52 -4.75
C MET A 116 2.25 8.26 -4.31
N LYS A 117 1.38 8.53 -5.28
CA LYS A 117 0.02 9.02 -5.04
C LYS A 117 -1.00 8.24 -5.87
N PHE A 118 -2.24 8.28 -5.42
CA PHE A 118 -3.43 7.81 -6.14
C PHE A 118 -4.68 8.47 -5.52
N LYS A 119 -5.81 8.45 -6.22
CA LYS A 119 -7.07 9.01 -5.72
C LYS A 119 -7.93 7.98 -5.00
N SER A 120 -8.69 8.44 -3.99
CA SER A 120 -9.55 7.61 -3.14
C SER A 120 -10.86 7.14 -3.80
N PHE A 121 -11.34 7.87 -4.81
CA PHE A 121 -12.71 7.75 -5.35
C PHE A 121 -13.05 6.36 -5.88
N HIS A 122 -12.14 5.72 -6.63
CA HIS A 122 -12.46 4.53 -7.40
C HIS A 122 -12.78 3.29 -6.55
N PHE A 123 -12.25 3.21 -5.32
CA PHE A 123 -12.51 2.09 -4.41
C PHE A 123 -13.51 2.43 -3.30
N LEU A 124 -13.53 3.67 -2.79
CA LEU A 124 -14.45 4.06 -1.71
C LEU A 124 -15.91 4.16 -2.16
N ASN A 125 -16.15 4.42 -3.45
CA ASN A 125 -17.52 4.41 -3.99
C ASN A 125 -18.18 3.01 -3.92
N ARG A 126 -17.38 1.94 -3.82
CA ARG A 126 -17.87 0.56 -3.74
C ARG A 126 -17.79 -0.01 -2.32
N PHE A 127 -16.79 0.40 -1.54
CA PHE A 127 -16.55 -0.11 -0.19
C PHE A 127 -16.29 1.04 0.79
N PRO A 128 -17.02 1.14 1.91
CA PRO A 128 -16.86 2.26 2.85
C PRO A 128 -15.51 2.26 3.58
N SER A 129 -14.80 1.13 3.56
CA SER A 129 -13.50 0.93 4.19
C SER A 129 -12.67 -0.05 3.36
N VAL A 130 -11.42 0.28 3.07
CA VAL A 130 -10.48 -0.62 2.37
C VAL A 130 -9.09 -0.58 2.99
N TYR A 131 -8.38 -1.70 2.92
CA TYR A 131 -6.96 -1.82 3.19
C TYR A 131 -6.17 -1.63 1.90
N LEU A 132 -5.01 -0.97 1.99
CA LEU A 132 -4.06 -0.91 0.89
C LEU A 132 -2.98 -1.96 1.10
N GLN A 133 -2.88 -2.92 0.20
CA GLN A 133 -1.89 -3.98 0.23
C GLN A 133 -0.83 -3.72 -0.83
N CYS A 134 0.43 -3.62 -0.46
CA CYS A 134 1.54 -3.35 -1.37
C CYS A 134 2.62 -4.43 -1.26
N LYS A 135 3.01 -4.97 -2.40
CA LYS A 135 4.20 -5.78 -2.60
C LYS A 135 5.35 -4.90 -3.07
N LEU A 136 6.32 -4.72 -2.19
CA LEU A 136 7.56 -4.02 -2.46
C LEU A 136 8.65 -5.03 -2.83
N VAL A 137 9.58 -4.62 -3.69
CA VAL A 137 10.75 -5.42 -4.07
C VAL A 137 12.00 -4.63 -3.74
N VAL A 138 12.93 -5.29 -3.06
CA VAL A 138 14.24 -4.74 -2.74
C VAL A 138 15.28 -5.35 -3.66
N CYS A 139 16.11 -4.51 -4.27
CA CYS A 139 17.13 -4.91 -5.23
C CYS A 139 18.48 -4.32 -4.86
N ARG A 140 19.57 -4.97 -5.27
CA ARG A 140 20.87 -4.29 -5.31
C ARG A 140 20.85 -3.20 -6.39
N VAL A 141 21.47 -2.07 -6.08
CA VAL A 141 21.69 -1.02 -7.09
C VAL A 141 22.56 -1.60 -8.22
N TYR A 142 22.25 -1.22 -9.46
CA TYR A 142 22.93 -1.68 -10.69
C TYR A 142 22.78 -3.16 -11.04
N ASP A 143 21.91 -3.92 -10.36
CA ASP A 143 21.50 -5.22 -10.85
C ASP A 143 20.47 -5.05 -11.98
N TYR A 144 20.96 -5.05 -13.23
CA TYR A 144 20.13 -4.92 -14.45
C TYR A 144 19.18 -6.09 -14.67
N SER A 145 19.43 -7.23 -14.03
CA SER A 145 18.58 -8.41 -14.13
C SER A 145 17.46 -8.42 -13.08
N SER A 146 17.51 -7.51 -12.11
CA SER A 146 16.52 -7.33 -11.04
C SER A 146 15.15 -6.84 -11.54
N ARG A 147 14.07 -7.16 -10.82
CA ARG A 147 12.73 -6.59 -11.02
C ARG A 147 12.69 -5.08 -10.93
N CYS A 148 13.54 -4.44 -10.13
CA CYS A 148 13.62 -2.98 -10.07
C CYS A 148 13.99 -2.39 -11.43
N TYR A 149 14.91 -3.02 -12.16
CA TYR A 149 15.30 -2.58 -13.49
C TYR A 149 14.30 -3.01 -14.58
N ARG A 150 13.64 -4.17 -14.41
CA ARG A 150 12.65 -4.67 -15.38
C ARG A 150 11.37 -3.83 -15.45
N GLY A 151 11.02 -3.08 -14.39
CA GLY A 151 9.85 -2.21 -14.38
C GLY A 151 8.52 -2.96 -14.62
N CYS A 152 7.71 -2.50 -15.57
CA CYS A 152 6.44 -3.14 -15.91
C CYS A 152 6.64 -4.44 -16.69
N VAL A 153 6.12 -5.56 -16.15
CA VAL A 153 6.18 -6.88 -16.78
C VAL A 153 4.77 -7.40 -17.07
N VAL A 154 4.33 -7.27 -18.32
CA VAL A 154 2.98 -7.66 -18.76
C VAL A 154 2.83 -9.18 -18.96
N ARG A 155 3.87 -9.86 -19.47
CA ARG A 155 3.89 -11.31 -19.69
C ARG A 155 4.85 -11.98 -18.71
N SER A 156 4.34 -12.94 -17.94
CA SER A 156 5.19 -13.82 -17.12
C SER A 156 5.90 -14.81 -18.05
N LYS A 157 7.18 -14.57 -18.36
CA LYS A 157 8.10 -15.68 -18.63
C LYS A 157 8.37 -16.35 -17.27
N ARG A 158 8.62 -17.67 -17.27
CA ARG A 158 9.03 -18.39 -16.04
C ARG A 158 10.17 -17.59 -15.40
N ASP A 159 10.08 -17.34 -14.10
CA ASP A 159 11.04 -16.49 -13.40
C ASP A 159 12.40 -17.22 -13.36
N VAL A 160 13.31 -16.82 -14.24
CA VAL A 160 14.73 -17.24 -14.24
C VAL A 160 15.61 -16.04 -13.84
N GLY A 161 15.03 -15.03 -13.20
CA GLY A 161 15.79 -13.89 -12.66
C GLY A 161 16.58 -14.24 -11.42
N PRO A 162 17.59 -13.43 -11.06
CA PRO A 162 18.22 -13.55 -9.75
C PRO A 162 17.17 -13.44 -8.65
N TYR A 163 17.42 -14.12 -7.53
CA TYR A 163 16.57 -14.06 -6.34
C TYR A 163 16.49 -12.62 -5.81
N GLN A 164 15.29 -12.16 -5.49
CA GLN A 164 15.03 -10.82 -4.96
C GLN A 164 14.06 -10.88 -3.81
N GLU A 165 14.27 -10.00 -2.83
CA GLU A 165 13.45 -9.98 -1.64
C GLU A 165 12.15 -9.23 -1.89
N LYS A 166 11.05 -9.91 -1.60
CA LYS A 166 9.68 -9.44 -1.79
C LYS A 166 9.08 -9.17 -0.41
N VAL A 167 8.71 -7.93 -0.16
CA VAL A 167 8.14 -7.49 1.11
C VAL A 167 6.66 -7.20 0.87
N ASP A 168 5.79 -8.07 1.37
CA ASP A 168 4.35 -7.86 1.33
C ASP A 168 3.90 -7.06 2.56
N VAL A 169 3.23 -5.93 2.33
CA VAL A 169 2.85 -4.98 3.36
C VAL A 169 1.39 -4.60 3.24
N ILE A 170 0.68 -4.50 4.37
CA ILE A 170 -0.71 -4.09 4.43
C ILE A 170 -0.80 -2.82 5.26
N LEU A 171 -1.22 -1.73 4.63
CA LEU A 171 -1.50 -0.48 5.31
C LEU A 171 -2.89 -0.52 5.95
N ARG A 172 -3.02 0.29 7.00
CA ARG A 172 -4.24 0.55 7.76
C ARG A 172 -5.44 0.90 6.87
N PRO A 173 -6.67 0.70 7.35
CA PRO A 173 -7.86 0.97 6.57
C PRO A 173 -8.01 2.46 6.23
N ILE A 174 -8.37 2.74 4.98
CA ILE A 174 -8.80 4.04 4.46
C ILE A 174 -10.33 4.03 4.50
N GLN A 175 -10.94 5.09 5.03
CA GLN A 175 -12.39 5.25 5.12
C GLN A 175 -12.83 6.59 4.55
N GLN A 176 -14.00 6.61 3.93
CA GLN A 176 -14.59 7.87 3.48
C GLN A 176 -15.02 8.71 4.68
N GLN A 177 -14.72 10.00 4.64
CA GLN A 177 -15.27 10.96 5.59
C GLN A 177 -16.77 11.17 5.28
N ILE A 178 -17.63 10.84 6.24
CA ILE A 178 -19.08 11.05 6.10
C ILE A 178 -19.35 12.57 6.10
N PRO A 179 -20.03 13.12 5.08
CA PRO A 179 -20.41 14.52 5.04
C PRO A 179 -21.24 14.93 6.27
N PRO A 180 -21.12 16.18 6.77
CA PRO A 180 -21.87 16.63 7.95
C PRO A 180 -23.39 16.50 7.83
N GLU A 181 -23.95 16.58 6.62
CA GLU A 181 -25.39 16.46 6.36
C GLU A 181 -25.92 15.04 6.62
N GLU A 182 -25.15 14.01 6.28
CA GLU A 182 -25.53 12.61 6.45
C GLU A 182 -25.39 12.15 7.92
N LYS A 183 -24.46 12.76 8.68
CA LYS A 183 -24.36 12.56 10.14
C LYS A 183 -25.62 13.01 10.88
N ARG A 184 -26.31 14.07 10.40
CA ARG A 184 -27.56 14.56 11.00
C ARG A 184 -28.72 13.60 10.77
N SER A 185 -28.76 12.92 9.63
CA SER A 185 -29.77 11.89 9.33
C SER A 185 -29.52 10.57 10.08
N LEU A 186 -28.27 10.15 10.30
CA LEU A 186 -27.97 8.94 11.09
C LEU A 186 -28.23 9.11 12.60
N GLY A 187 -28.22 10.35 13.11
CA GLY A 187 -28.48 10.65 14.52
C GLY A 187 -29.96 10.73 14.90
N ARG A 188 -30.89 10.70 13.95
CA ARG A 188 -32.33 10.80 14.21
C ARG A 188 -32.94 9.42 14.36
N SER A 189 -32.93 8.89 15.59
CA SER A 189 -33.68 7.67 15.93
C SER A 189 -35.19 7.97 15.91
N PRO A 190 -36.07 7.04 15.48
CA PRO A 190 -37.53 7.23 15.50
C PRO A 190 -38.14 7.48 16.90
N SER A 191 -37.34 7.34 17.96
CA SER A 191 -37.75 7.53 19.35
C SER A 191 -37.82 8.98 19.82
N ASP A 192 -37.32 9.94 19.02
CA ASP A 192 -37.25 11.36 19.40
C ASP A 192 -38.37 12.22 18.76
N ASP A 193 -39.39 11.61 18.16
CA ASP A 193 -40.54 12.36 17.64
C ASP A 193 -41.53 12.72 18.78
N PRO A 194 -41.74 14.01 19.10
CA PRO A 194 -42.69 14.41 20.15
C PRO A 194 -44.16 14.25 19.74
N ALA A 195 -44.43 13.81 18.51
CA ALA A 195 -45.78 13.69 17.95
C ALA A 195 -46.45 12.32 18.19
N ALA A 196 -45.80 11.42 18.94
CA ALA A 196 -46.34 10.10 19.32
C ALA A 196 -46.77 10.02 20.80
N ARG A 197 -47.19 11.13 21.40
CA ARG A 197 -47.89 11.15 22.70
C ARG A 197 -49.24 11.82 22.60
#